data_AF-A0A9W9YK29-F1
#
_entry.id   AF-A0A9W9YK29-F1
#
_cell.length_a   1.000
_cell.length_b   1.000
_cell.length_c   1.000
_cell.angle_alpha   90.00
_cell.angle_beta   90.00
_cell.angle_gamma   90.00
#
_symmetry.space_group_name_H-M   'P 1'
#
loop_
_entity.id
_entity.type
_entity.pdbx_description
1 polymer ?
#
loop_
_entity_poly.entity_id
_entity_poly.type
_entity_poly.pdbx_seq_one_letter_code
_entity_poly.pdbx_strand_id
1 'polypeptide(L)'
;METGASKGTSSQQSHVTTVLRQFAVYIANLFFLTSDAWAPVVSDAELNEETAEQYNLILVGSPLENSWVEKYHEKVPLKYKDKSLALGDCTFSSPQTGAVFLVPHAGSRLALVISGNSIEGIRDAVHLATPTIHQ
;
A
#
# COMPACT_ATOMS: atom_id res chain seq x y z
N MET A 1 29.41 29.25 -2.25
CA MET A 1 29.45 28.34 -1.10
C MET A 1 28.76 29.05 0.06
N GLU A 2 27.76 28.55 0.79
CA GLU A 2 26.95 27.31 0.83
C GLU A 2 25.74 27.62 1.76
N THR A 3 24.55 26.99 1.74
CA THR A 3 23.88 26.00 0.86
C THR A 3 22.36 26.28 0.89
N GLY A 4 21.61 25.92 -0.16
CA GLY A 4 20.14 26.08 -0.19
C GLY A 4 19.38 24.81 -0.58
N ALA A 5 19.08 23.94 0.39
CA ALA A 5 18.21 22.76 0.19
C ALA A 5 17.55 22.34 1.50
N SER A 6 16.21 22.41 1.60
CA SER A 6 15.41 21.82 2.70
C SER A 6 13.90 21.82 2.43
N LYS A 7 13.34 22.87 1.78
CA LYS A 7 11.88 23.02 1.59
C LYS A 7 11.19 22.05 0.61
N GLY A 8 11.94 21.24 -0.15
CA GLY A 8 11.37 20.36 -1.18
C GLY A 8 10.81 19.03 -0.67
N THR A 9 11.44 18.43 0.33
CA THR A 9 11.16 17.04 0.73
C THR A 9 9.88 16.91 1.57
N SER A 10 9.65 17.84 2.50
CA SER A 10 8.52 17.78 3.44
C SER A 10 7.17 18.02 2.78
N SER A 11 7.09 18.87 1.76
CA SER A 11 5.87 19.11 0.99
C SER A 11 5.48 17.90 0.13
N GLN A 12 6.47 17.25 -0.50
CA GLN A 12 6.27 16.04 -1.28
C GLN A 12 5.82 14.86 -0.41
N GLN A 13 6.46 14.64 0.75
CA GLN A 13 6.08 13.59 1.69
C GLN A 13 4.65 13.81 2.24
N SER A 14 4.31 15.05 2.61
CA SER A 14 2.94 15.41 3.04
C SER A 14 1.88 15.15 1.97
N HIS A 15 2.20 15.42 0.70
CA HIS A 15 1.32 15.09 -0.43
C HIS A 15 1.11 13.57 -0.56
N VAL A 16 2.18 12.79 -0.50
CA VAL A 16 2.13 11.31 -0.56
C VAL A 16 1.24 10.74 0.56
N THR A 17 1.47 11.13 1.82
CA THR A 17 0.64 10.70 2.97
C THR A 17 -0.83 11.06 2.78
N THR A 18 -1.11 12.24 2.21
CA THR A 18 -2.49 12.68 1.93
C THR A 18 -3.17 11.78 0.89
N VAL A 19 -2.48 11.44 -0.20
CA VAL A 19 -3.02 10.59 -1.26
C VAL A 19 -3.23 9.14 -0.80
N LEU A 20 -2.26 8.57 -0.07
CA LEU A 20 -2.42 7.22 0.49
C LEU A 20 -3.57 7.13 1.49
N ARG A 21 -3.78 8.17 2.31
CA ARG A 21 -4.94 8.27 3.20
C ARG A 21 -6.25 8.34 2.42
N GLN A 22 -6.31 9.05 1.30
CA GLN A 22 -7.50 9.07 0.43
C GLN A 22 -7.81 7.68 -0.13
N PHE A 23 -6.80 6.92 -0.56
CA PHE A 23 -6.98 5.54 -1.00
C PHE A 23 -7.48 4.62 0.12
N ALA A 24 -6.88 4.70 1.31
CA ALA A 24 -7.31 3.91 2.47
C ALA A 24 -8.76 4.21 2.88
N VAL A 25 -9.16 5.48 2.92
CA VAL A 25 -10.55 5.89 3.19
C VAL A 25 -11.51 5.42 2.10
N TYR A 26 -11.11 5.49 0.82
CA TYR A 26 -11.90 4.96 -0.30
C TYR A 26 -12.15 3.45 -0.14
N ILE A 27 -11.10 2.68 0.14
CA ILE A 27 -11.19 1.22 0.34
C ILE A 27 -12.06 0.90 1.57
N ALA A 28 -11.86 1.61 2.69
CA ALA A 28 -12.65 1.39 3.90
C ALA A 28 -14.16 1.63 3.67
N ASN A 29 -14.51 2.72 2.99
CA ASN A 29 -15.89 3.01 2.60
C ASN A 29 -16.45 1.96 1.64
N LEU A 30 -15.64 1.45 0.71
CA LEU A 30 -16.03 0.43 -0.25
C LEU A 30 -16.32 -0.92 0.42
N PHE A 31 -15.49 -1.35 1.39
CA PHE A 31 -15.76 -2.54 2.21
C PHE A 31 -17.04 -2.39 3.05
N PHE A 32 -17.26 -1.22 3.64
CA PHE A 32 -18.49 -0.93 4.37
C PHE A 32 -19.73 -1.03 3.47
N LEU A 33 -19.70 -0.36 2.29
CA LEU A 33 -20.83 -0.33 1.35
C LEU A 33 -21.13 -1.66 0.66
N THR A 34 -20.14 -2.53 0.46
CA THR A 34 -20.29 -3.78 -0.31
C THR A 34 -20.40 -5.03 0.55
N SER A 35 -19.85 -5.00 1.76
CA SER A 35 -19.67 -6.19 2.62
C SER A 35 -20.14 -6.01 4.06
N ASP A 36 -20.74 -4.85 4.39
CA ASP A 36 -21.09 -4.44 5.77
C ASP A 36 -19.91 -4.58 6.76
N ALA A 37 -18.69 -4.43 6.24
CA ALA A 37 -17.44 -4.69 6.95
C ALA A 37 -16.75 -3.38 7.30
N TRP A 38 -16.56 -3.13 8.60
CA TRP A 38 -15.82 -1.96 9.09
C TRP A 38 -14.31 -2.19 9.01
N ALA A 39 -13.61 -1.34 8.28
CA ALA A 39 -12.15 -1.34 8.15
C ALA A 39 -11.55 -0.02 8.68
N PRO A 40 -11.02 0.00 9.92
CA PRO A 40 -10.39 1.19 10.49
C PRO A 40 -9.15 1.62 9.67
N VAL A 41 -9.04 2.91 9.39
CA VAL A 41 -7.84 3.50 8.77
C VAL A 41 -6.89 3.98 9.87
N VAL A 42 -5.72 3.35 9.97
CA VAL A 42 -4.67 3.62 10.96
C VAL A 42 -3.37 3.93 10.22
N SER A 43 -2.54 4.85 10.72
CA SER A 43 -1.21 5.06 10.12
C SER A 43 -0.23 3.93 10.49
N ASP A 44 0.81 3.75 9.69
CA ASP A 44 1.81 2.69 9.88
C ASP A 44 2.57 2.85 11.21
N ALA A 45 2.79 4.10 11.65
CA ALA A 45 3.39 4.47 12.93
C ALA A 45 2.46 4.32 14.16
N GLU A 46 1.14 4.29 13.97
CA GLU A 46 0.16 4.12 15.06
C GLU A 46 -0.25 2.65 15.26
N LEU A 47 -0.09 1.81 14.23
CA LEU A 47 -0.35 0.38 14.31
C LEU A 47 0.78 -0.34 15.07
N ASN A 48 0.43 -1.04 16.14
CA ASN A 48 1.34 -1.91 16.90
C ASN A 48 1.10 -3.40 16.62
N GLU A 49 2.05 -4.27 17.00
CA GLU A 49 1.97 -5.70 16.70
C GLU A 49 0.81 -6.42 17.38
N GLU A 50 0.54 -6.12 18.65
CA GLU A 50 -0.60 -6.68 19.40
C GLU A 50 -1.95 -6.41 18.70
N THR A 51 -2.16 -5.17 18.23
CA THR A 51 -3.34 -4.82 17.44
C THR A 51 -3.32 -5.50 16.08
N ALA A 52 -2.19 -5.44 15.37
CA ALA A 52 -2.08 -5.98 14.02
C ALA A 52 -2.39 -7.49 13.97
N GLU A 53 -1.93 -8.27 14.96
CA GLU A 53 -2.16 -9.72 15.01
C GLU A 53 -3.63 -10.12 15.26
N GLN A 54 -4.48 -9.18 15.69
CA GLN A 54 -5.91 -9.43 15.92
C GLN A 54 -6.79 -9.28 14.67
N TYR A 55 -6.25 -8.78 13.55
CA TYR A 55 -7.05 -8.46 12.35
C TYR A 55 -6.41 -8.96 11.05
N ASN A 56 -7.25 -9.12 10.01
CA ASN A 56 -6.75 -9.11 8.63
C ASN A 56 -6.37 -7.66 8.29
N LEU A 57 -5.30 -7.47 7.52
CA LEU A 57 -4.79 -6.14 7.21
C LEU A 57 -5.04 -5.78 5.74
N ILE A 58 -5.25 -4.49 5.46
CA ILE A 58 -5.13 -3.92 4.12
C ILE A 58 -3.99 -2.90 4.19
N LEU A 59 -2.88 -3.20 3.52
CA LEU A 59 -1.68 -2.39 3.51
C LEU A 59 -1.61 -1.64 2.17
N VAL A 60 -1.64 -0.32 2.23
CA VAL A 60 -1.56 0.56 1.06
C VAL A 60 -0.20 1.28 1.05
N GLY A 61 0.52 1.20 -0.07
CA GLY A 61 1.85 1.79 -0.23
C GLY A 61 2.92 0.78 -0.69
N SER A 62 4.14 1.25 -0.93
CA SER A 62 5.34 0.41 -1.02
C SER A 62 6.11 0.46 0.32
N PRO A 63 7.21 -0.31 0.49
CA PRO A 63 8.09 -0.18 1.64
C PRO A 63 8.64 1.24 1.87
N LEU A 64 8.63 2.12 0.86
CA LEU A 64 9.06 3.52 0.99
C LEU A 64 8.04 4.40 1.73
N GLU A 65 6.74 4.07 1.66
CA GLU A 65 5.66 4.86 2.26
C GLU A 65 4.95 4.17 3.43
N ASN A 66 5.10 2.85 3.58
CA ASN A 66 4.43 2.06 4.60
C ASN A 66 5.35 0.97 5.13
N SER A 67 5.87 1.19 6.34
CA SER A 67 6.83 0.31 7.01
C SER A 67 6.32 -1.13 7.24
N TRP A 68 4.99 -1.33 7.30
CA TRP A 68 4.44 -2.68 7.43
C TRP A 68 4.59 -3.53 6.17
N VAL A 69 4.68 -2.92 4.97
CA VAL A 69 4.85 -3.66 3.70
C VAL A 69 6.20 -4.37 3.66
N GLU A 70 7.24 -3.78 4.27
CA GLU A 70 8.58 -4.37 4.35
C GLU A 70 8.56 -5.74 5.08
N LYS A 71 7.76 -5.88 6.15
CA LYS A 71 7.63 -7.14 6.93
C LYS A 71 7.13 -8.35 6.12
N TYR A 72 6.59 -8.13 4.92
CA TYR A 72 6.10 -9.19 4.03
C TYR A 72 6.93 -9.34 2.74
N HIS A 73 7.90 -8.46 2.50
CA HIS A 73 8.73 -8.45 1.29
C HIS A 73 9.48 -9.76 1.05
N GLU A 74 9.95 -10.42 2.11
CA GLU A 74 10.65 -11.71 2.02
C GLU A 74 9.70 -12.90 1.79
N LYS A 75 8.42 -12.75 2.16
CA LYS A 75 7.39 -13.80 2.04
C LYS A 75 6.81 -13.93 0.64
N VAL A 76 7.19 -13.04 -0.30
CA VAL A 76 6.70 -13.01 -1.68
C VAL A 76 7.84 -12.91 -2.71
N PRO A 77 7.63 -13.43 -3.93
CA PRO A 77 8.59 -13.30 -5.03
C PRO A 77 8.62 -11.89 -5.66
N LEU A 78 7.69 -11.00 -5.29
CA LEU A 78 7.68 -9.60 -5.74
C LEU A 78 8.77 -8.80 -5.03
N LYS A 79 9.60 -8.09 -5.80
CA LYS A 79 10.68 -7.24 -5.29
C LYS A 79 10.53 -5.80 -5.79
N TYR A 80 10.71 -4.85 -4.87
CA TYR A 80 10.75 -3.41 -5.17
C TYR A 80 12.20 -3.04 -5.54
N LYS A 81 12.39 -2.31 -6.64
CA LYS A 81 13.70 -1.84 -7.11
C LYS A 81 13.54 -0.40 -7.63
N ASP A 82 13.86 0.57 -6.79
CA ASP A 82 13.68 2.01 -7.05
C ASP A 82 12.28 2.35 -7.60
N LYS A 83 12.18 2.56 -8.93
CA LYS A 83 10.95 2.87 -9.66
C LYS A 83 10.46 1.70 -10.52
N SER A 84 10.73 0.47 -10.09
CA SER A 84 10.30 -0.74 -10.78
C SER A 84 9.89 -1.84 -9.82
N LEU A 85 9.00 -2.72 -10.28
CA LEU A 85 8.66 -3.97 -9.62
C LEU A 85 9.30 -5.13 -10.39
N ALA A 86 9.88 -6.09 -9.68
CA ALA A 86 10.43 -7.31 -10.28
C ALA A 86 9.71 -8.55 -9.73
N LEU A 87 9.42 -9.51 -10.60
CA LEU A 87 8.74 -10.77 -10.25
C LEU A 87 9.40 -11.91 -11.02
N GLY A 88 10.28 -12.65 -10.34
CA GLY A 88 11.21 -13.56 -11.01
C GLY A 88 12.10 -12.78 -11.98
N ASP A 89 12.16 -13.22 -13.23
CA ASP A 89 12.93 -12.58 -14.30
C ASP A 89 12.22 -11.36 -14.93
N CYS A 90 10.92 -11.19 -14.68
CA CYS A 90 10.14 -10.06 -15.21
C CYS A 90 10.45 -8.78 -14.42
N THR A 91 10.72 -7.67 -15.12
CA THR A 91 10.88 -6.34 -14.51
C THR A 91 9.91 -5.34 -15.17
N PHE A 92 9.13 -4.66 -14.34
CA PHE A 92 8.09 -3.71 -14.72
C PHE A 92 8.50 -2.30 -14.28
N SER A 93 8.94 -1.49 -15.23
CA SER A 93 9.47 -0.13 -14.99
C SER A 93 8.57 1.00 -15.48
N SER A 94 7.37 0.67 -16.01
CA SER A 94 6.37 1.71 -16.35
C SER A 94 5.90 2.37 -15.06
N PRO A 95 5.89 3.72 -14.94
CA PRO A 95 5.44 4.39 -13.71
C PRO A 95 4.02 4.00 -13.27
N GLN A 96 3.17 3.57 -14.20
CA GLN A 96 1.83 3.07 -13.91
C GLN A 96 1.83 1.53 -13.69
N THR A 97 2.74 1.03 -12.85
CA THR A 97 2.75 -0.38 -12.46
C THR A 97 2.25 -0.52 -11.02
N GLY A 98 1.02 -1.02 -10.90
CA GLY A 98 0.44 -1.47 -9.64
C GLY A 98 0.70 -2.95 -9.36
N ALA A 99 0.61 -3.34 -8.09
CA ALA A 99 0.59 -4.73 -7.66
C ALA A 99 -0.42 -4.93 -6.51
N VAL A 100 -1.23 -5.98 -6.62
CA VAL A 100 -2.18 -6.40 -5.57
C VAL A 100 -1.93 -7.87 -5.26
N PHE A 101 -1.67 -8.21 -4.01
CA PHE A 101 -1.38 -9.58 -3.59
C PHE A 101 -1.75 -9.85 -2.13
N LEU A 102 -1.99 -11.12 -1.81
CA LEU A 102 -2.26 -11.59 -0.45
C LEU A 102 -1.01 -12.25 0.15
N VAL A 103 -0.79 -12.04 1.44
CA VAL A 103 0.30 -12.67 2.20
C VAL A 103 -0.19 -13.24 3.53
N PRO A 104 0.39 -14.36 4.01
CA PRO A 104 0.11 -14.87 5.35
C PRO A 104 0.49 -13.87 6.45
N HIS A 105 -0.45 -13.66 7.36
CA HIS A 105 -0.32 -12.79 8.53
C HIS A 105 -0.81 -13.53 9.78
N ALA A 106 -0.25 -13.22 10.95
CA ALA A 106 -0.66 -13.67 12.29
C ALA A 106 -1.54 -14.95 12.35
N GLY A 107 -0.91 -16.12 12.42
CA GLY A 107 -1.62 -17.40 12.46
C GLY A 107 -2.32 -17.73 11.14
N SER A 108 -3.65 -17.65 11.11
CA SER A 108 -4.49 -17.96 9.94
C SER A 108 -5.04 -16.71 9.24
N ARG A 109 -4.48 -15.53 9.52
CA ARG A 109 -4.94 -14.24 8.96
C ARG A 109 -4.23 -13.93 7.65
N LEU A 110 -4.72 -12.92 6.96
CA LEU A 110 -4.15 -12.44 5.70
C LEU A 110 -3.92 -10.93 5.76
N ALA A 111 -2.87 -10.47 5.09
CA ALA A 111 -2.73 -9.08 4.69
C ALA A 111 -2.90 -8.97 3.17
N LEU A 112 -3.79 -8.08 2.74
CA LEU A 112 -3.92 -7.64 1.36
C LEU A 112 -2.97 -6.45 1.16
N VAL A 113 -1.99 -6.60 0.27
CA VAL A 113 -1.04 -5.54 -0.05
C VAL A 113 -1.43 -4.91 -1.39
N ILE A 114 -1.66 -3.59 -1.37
CA ILE A 114 -1.97 -2.77 -2.55
C ILE A 114 -0.82 -1.77 -2.72
N SER A 115 -0.03 -1.98 -3.76
CA SER A 115 1.29 -1.36 -3.91
C SER A 115 1.54 -0.95 -5.36
N GLY A 116 2.68 -0.30 -5.61
CA GLY A 116 3.10 0.12 -6.93
C GLY A 116 4.50 0.70 -6.93
N ASN A 117 5.05 1.00 -8.11
CA ASN A 117 6.33 1.70 -8.27
C ASN A 117 6.21 3.24 -8.33
N SER A 118 4.99 3.76 -8.17
CA SER A 118 4.67 5.18 -8.03
C SER A 118 3.30 5.35 -7.38
N ILE A 119 2.91 6.60 -7.08
CA ILE A 119 1.56 6.94 -6.60
C ILE A 119 0.50 6.65 -7.66
N GLU A 120 0.82 6.84 -8.94
CA GLU A 120 -0.03 6.50 -10.08
C GLU A 120 -0.21 4.97 -10.18
N GLY A 121 0.86 4.20 -10.02
CA GLY A 121 0.80 2.73 -9.98
C GLY A 121 -0.04 2.20 -8.81
N ILE A 122 0.07 2.81 -7.63
CA ILE A 122 -0.79 2.49 -6.47
C ILE A 122 -2.25 2.87 -6.78
N ARG A 123 -2.51 4.02 -7.41
CA ARG A 123 -3.88 4.42 -7.81
C ARG A 123 -4.52 3.40 -8.74
N ASP A 124 -3.77 2.93 -9.74
CA ASP A 124 -4.25 1.94 -10.69
C ASP A 124 -4.47 0.57 -10.00
N ALA A 125 -3.62 0.20 -9.04
CA ALA A 125 -3.83 -0.97 -8.17
C ALA A 125 -5.11 -0.87 -7.31
N VAL A 126 -5.39 0.31 -6.75
CA VAL A 126 -6.61 0.59 -5.96
C VAL A 126 -7.86 0.43 -6.82
N HIS A 127 -7.85 0.95 -8.05
CA HIS A 127 -8.97 0.79 -8.99
C HIS A 127 -9.17 -0.66 -9.44
N LEU A 128 -8.09 -1.44 -9.60
CA LEU A 128 -8.17 -2.88 -9.90
C LEU A 128 -8.69 -3.71 -8.71
N ALA A 129 -8.46 -3.25 -7.47
CA ALA A 129 -8.97 -3.87 -6.25
C ALA A 129 -10.44 -3.52 -5.97
N THR A 130 -11.04 -2.57 -6.70
CA THR A 130 -12.47 -2.26 -6.59
C THR A 130 -13.32 -3.44 -7.09
N PRO A 131 -14.27 -3.97 -6.31
CA PRO A 131 -15.16 -5.03 -6.78
C PRO A 131 -15.92 -4.59 -8.02
N THR A 132 -15.86 -5.38 -9.09
CA THR A 132 -16.74 -5.21 -10.25
C THR A 132 -18.17 -5.55 -9.84
N ILE A 133 -18.94 -4.53 -9.45
CA ILE A 133 -20.38 -4.65 -9.28
C ILE A 133 -20.99 -4.89 -10.66
N HIS A 134 -21.30 -6.15 -10.96
CA HIS A 134 -22.23 -6.48 -12.03
C HIS A 134 -23.63 -6.07 -11.57
N GLN A 135 -24.19 -5.05 -12.23
CA GLN A 135 -25.64 -4.76 -12.21
C GLN A 135 -26.36 -5.71 -13.18
#